data_AF-A0A7S3JS63-F1
#
_entry.id   AF-A0A7S3JS63-F1
#
_cell.length_a   1.000
_cell.length_b   1.000
_cell.length_c   1.000
_cell.angle_alpha   90.00
_cell.angle_beta   90.00
_cell.angle_gamma   90.00
#
_symmetry.space_group_name_H-M   'P 1'
#
loop_
_entity.id
_entity.type
_entity.pdbx_description
1 polymer ?
#
loop_
_entity_poly.entity_id
_entity_poly.type
_entity_poly.pdbx_seq_one_letter_code
_entity_poly.pdbx_strand_id
1 'polypeptide(L)'
;MERWANSSLGKSVHFLMVCVDVPQAEVVARKYVNELGLNGVCIGFCKDESDFPHFRAQLGCQGLIIFDKNSKIVVRRTAALNEVGVQAFVSTDAIITSLLEDDDDQNSAYTADASTRIYRDIDFLRSDLRYRISCSLETIQQKQQSRLGSVPSVGNAEMDAEHDACSLLFDRLARERTPKVLAELVQALATHFEHEEQLLIAAGFGQNAPEGFSPLISHTKDHTRIITAARTALALTLKNGVPLDCAQNLAHLFEQHAIQFDTHYSDYLIAYAGRQS
;
A
#
# COMPACT_ATOMS: atom_id res chain seq x y z
N MET A 1 12.43 0.59 -7.12
CA MET A 1 13.14 -0.19 -8.15
C MET A 1 14.37 0.53 -8.66
N GLU A 2 14.27 1.59 -9.47
CA GLU A 2 15.46 2.30 -10.02
C GLU A 2 16.47 2.76 -8.95
N ARG A 3 15.98 3.25 -7.80
CA ARG A 3 16.85 3.60 -6.67
C ARG A 3 17.61 2.41 -6.07
N TRP A 4 17.01 1.23 -6.05
CA TRP A 4 17.70 0.01 -5.59
C TRP A 4 18.69 -0.49 -6.63
N ALA A 5 18.32 -0.44 -7.91
CA ALA A 5 19.22 -0.81 -8.99
C ALA A 5 20.49 0.07 -9.04
N ASN A 6 20.36 1.34 -8.66
CA ASN A 6 21.51 2.26 -8.57
C ASN A 6 22.19 2.29 -7.20
N SER A 7 21.74 1.48 -6.22
CA SER A 7 22.39 1.37 -4.92
C SER A 7 23.44 0.24 -4.90
N SER A 8 24.04 -0.02 -3.74
CA SER A 8 24.91 -1.19 -3.55
C SER A 8 24.21 -2.52 -3.84
N LEU A 9 22.88 -2.59 -3.68
CA LEU A 9 22.09 -3.78 -3.98
C LEU A 9 22.13 -4.14 -5.47
N GLY A 10 22.15 -3.15 -6.37
CA GLY A 10 22.22 -3.39 -7.82
C GLY A 10 23.49 -4.10 -8.30
N LYS A 11 24.51 -4.24 -7.44
CA LYS A 11 25.71 -5.05 -7.72
C LYS A 11 25.48 -6.54 -7.52
N SER A 12 24.53 -6.90 -6.66
CA SER A 12 24.29 -8.28 -6.21
C SER A 12 22.89 -8.78 -6.59
N VAL A 13 21.98 -7.89 -6.96
CA VAL A 13 20.57 -8.17 -7.23
C VAL A 13 20.17 -7.64 -8.59
N HIS A 14 19.51 -8.48 -9.38
CA HIS A 14 18.88 -8.07 -10.63
C HIS A 14 17.42 -7.67 -10.39
N PHE A 15 17.06 -6.50 -10.91
CA PHE A 15 15.69 -6.00 -10.85
C PHE A 15 15.02 -6.19 -12.20
N LEU A 16 13.89 -6.90 -12.20
CA LEU A 16 13.09 -7.17 -13.40
C LEU A 16 11.69 -6.58 -13.22
N MET A 17 11.23 -5.81 -14.21
CA MET A 17 9.83 -5.41 -14.32
C MET A 17 9.24 -6.04 -15.59
N VAL A 18 8.07 -6.67 -15.47
CA VAL A 18 7.42 -7.36 -16.59
C VAL A 18 6.07 -6.72 -16.86
N CYS A 19 5.87 -6.23 -18.09
CA CYS A 19 4.58 -5.74 -18.54
C CYS A 19 3.70 -6.91 -19.03
N VAL A 20 2.47 -6.98 -18.54
CA VAL A 20 1.50 -8.03 -18.88
C VAL A 20 0.27 -7.49 -19.63
N ASP A 21 0.33 -6.23 -20.08
CA ASP A 21 -0.78 -5.52 -20.73
C ASP A 21 -0.94 -5.93 -22.21
N VAL A 22 -1.28 -7.20 -22.44
CA VAL A 22 -1.44 -7.75 -23.79
C VAL A 22 -2.70 -7.21 -24.48
N PRO A 23 -2.68 -6.95 -25.79
CA PRO A 23 -1.59 -7.22 -26.74
C PRO A 23 -0.54 -6.09 -26.85
N GLN A 24 -0.64 -5.02 -26.08
CA GLN A 24 0.21 -3.82 -26.20
C GLN A 24 1.44 -3.84 -25.27
N ALA A 25 1.72 -4.96 -24.61
CA ALA A 25 2.70 -5.05 -23.52
C ALA A 25 4.10 -4.57 -23.92
N GLU A 26 4.53 -4.83 -25.16
CA GLU A 26 5.82 -4.33 -25.68
C GLU A 26 5.83 -2.79 -25.79
N VAL A 27 4.77 -2.22 -26.38
CA VAL A 27 4.65 -0.77 -26.58
C VAL A 27 4.62 -0.06 -25.23
N VAL A 28 3.83 -0.60 -24.29
CA VAL A 28 3.72 -0.08 -22.92
C VAL A 28 5.06 -0.19 -22.21
N ALA A 29 5.71 -1.35 -22.21
CA ALA A 29 7.03 -1.54 -21.59
C ALA A 29 8.07 -0.53 -22.10
N ARG A 30 8.16 -0.33 -23.43
CA ARG A 30 9.07 0.64 -24.04
C ARG A 30 8.75 2.07 -23.66
N LYS A 31 7.46 2.42 -23.61
CA LYS A 31 7.01 3.74 -23.16
C LYS A 31 7.46 4.02 -21.72
N TYR A 32 7.28 3.05 -20.81
CA TYR A 32 7.71 3.18 -19.41
C TYR A 32 9.22 3.37 -19.26
N VAL A 33 10.05 2.65 -20.04
CA VAL A 33 11.50 2.86 -20.07
C VAL A 33 11.84 4.30 -20.43
N ASN A 34 11.23 4.80 -21.52
CA ASN A 34 11.53 6.12 -22.05
C ASN A 34 11.05 7.25 -21.11
N GLU A 35 9.85 7.11 -20.53
CA GLU A 35 9.25 8.14 -19.69
C GLU A 35 9.85 8.18 -18.28
N LEU A 36 10.22 7.03 -17.72
CA LEU A 36 10.75 6.94 -16.36
C LEU A 36 12.29 6.92 -16.29
N GLY A 37 12.96 6.84 -17.44
CA GLY A 37 14.43 6.84 -17.52
C GLY A 37 15.07 5.67 -16.77
N LEU A 38 14.46 4.49 -16.84
CA LEU A 38 14.92 3.29 -16.13
C LEU A 38 16.17 2.73 -16.81
N ASN A 39 17.33 2.83 -16.15
CA ASN A 39 18.62 2.40 -16.70
C ASN A 39 19.25 1.24 -15.92
N GLY A 40 18.88 1.09 -14.64
CA GLY A 40 19.38 0.00 -13.78
C GLY A 40 18.47 -1.24 -13.74
N VAL A 41 17.29 -1.17 -14.35
CA VAL A 41 16.26 -2.21 -14.25
C VAL A 41 16.07 -2.90 -15.60
N CYS A 42 16.03 -4.23 -15.62
CA CYS A 42 15.66 -5.00 -16.79
C CYS A 42 14.14 -4.91 -16.99
N ILE A 43 13.70 -4.58 -18.20
CA ILE A 43 12.28 -4.55 -18.55
C ILE A 43 11.96 -5.68 -19.52
N GLY A 44 11.02 -6.52 -19.15
CA GLY A 44 10.44 -7.57 -19.99
C GLY A 44 8.96 -7.32 -20.27
N PHE A 45 8.38 -8.10 -21.17
CA PHE A 45 6.95 -8.09 -21.46
C PHE A 45 6.49 -9.48 -21.88
N CYS A 46 5.23 -9.81 -21.58
CA CYS A 46 4.56 -10.99 -22.11
C CYS A 46 4.06 -10.67 -23.52
N LYS A 47 4.42 -11.48 -24.51
CA LYS A 47 3.98 -11.26 -25.90
C LYS A 47 2.49 -11.58 -26.06
N ASP A 48 2.04 -12.63 -25.40
CA ASP A 48 0.66 -13.09 -25.36
C ASP A 48 0.35 -13.77 -24.01
N GLU A 49 -0.89 -14.25 -23.85
CA GLU A 49 -1.34 -14.89 -22.61
C GLU A 49 -0.57 -16.17 -22.27
N SER A 50 0.06 -16.84 -23.24
CA SER A 50 0.84 -18.06 -22.96
C SER A 50 2.16 -17.76 -22.24
N ASP A 51 2.66 -16.53 -22.34
CA ASP A 51 3.82 -16.04 -21.61
C ASP A 51 3.50 -15.63 -20.18
N PHE A 52 2.23 -15.69 -19.75
CA PHE A 52 1.85 -15.25 -18.41
C PHE A 52 2.45 -16.18 -17.34
N PRO A 53 2.79 -15.64 -16.16
CA PRO A 53 3.19 -16.47 -15.03
C PRO A 53 2.12 -17.52 -14.71
N HIS A 54 2.50 -18.79 -14.75
CA HIS A 54 1.62 -19.92 -14.41
C HIS A 54 1.40 -20.08 -12.89
N PHE A 55 2.00 -19.20 -12.09
CA PHE A 55 1.82 -19.11 -10.65
C PHE A 55 1.15 -17.78 -10.31
N ARG A 56 0.41 -17.72 -9.20
CA ARG A 56 -0.26 -16.47 -8.77
C ARG A 56 0.78 -15.38 -8.52
N ALA A 57 0.90 -14.45 -9.47
CA ALA A 57 1.96 -13.46 -9.57
C ALA A 57 1.41 -12.15 -10.15
N GLN A 58 0.41 -11.56 -9.51
CA GLN A 58 -0.10 -10.25 -9.91
C GLN A 58 0.44 -9.20 -8.95
N LEU A 59 1.56 -8.57 -9.33
CA LEU A 59 2.33 -7.72 -8.43
C LEU A 59 2.72 -6.43 -9.15
N GLY A 60 1.75 -5.53 -9.25
CA GLY A 60 2.00 -4.10 -9.46
C GLY A 60 2.34 -3.44 -8.13
N CYS A 61 1.55 -2.45 -7.71
CA CYS A 61 1.62 -1.87 -6.36
C CYS A 61 1.38 -2.89 -5.21
N GLN A 62 1.01 -4.12 -5.54
CA GLN A 62 0.67 -5.21 -4.63
C GLN A 62 1.87 -5.97 -4.03
N GLY A 63 3.10 -5.62 -4.39
CA GLY A 63 4.33 -6.19 -3.82
C GLY A 63 5.34 -6.62 -4.90
N LEU A 64 6.28 -7.48 -4.51
CA LEU A 64 7.35 -7.99 -5.37
C LEU A 64 7.49 -9.52 -5.21
N ILE A 65 8.07 -10.15 -6.22
CA ILE A 65 8.50 -11.56 -6.20
C ILE A 65 10.00 -11.56 -6.05
N ILE A 66 10.50 -12.37 -5.11
CA ILE A 66 11.92 -12.53 -4.88
C ILE A 66 12.31 -13.94 -5.27
N PHE A 67 13.28 -14.03 -6.17
CA PHE A 67 13.93 -15.29 -6.54
C PHE A 67 15.32 -15.34 -5.89
N ASP A 68 15.76 -16.54 -5.51
CA ASP A 68 17.16 -16.76 -5.12
C ASP A 68 18.07 -16.85 -6.36
N LYS A 69 19.38 -16.99 -6.13
CA LYS A 69 20.39 -17.19 -7.18
C LYS A 69 20.16 -18.43 -8.05
N ASN A 70 19.37 -19.41 -7.58
CA ASN A 70 19.02 -20.63 -8.29
C ASN A 70 17.66 -20.52 -9.01
N SER A 71 17.12 -19.31 -9.16
CA SER A 71 15.81 -19.04 -9.77
C SER A 71 14.63 -19.70 -9.04
N LYS A 72 14.77 -20.02 -7.75
CA LYS A 72 13.65 -20.49 -6.93
C LYS A 72 12.93 -19.31 -6.31
N ILE A 73 11.60 -19.35 -6.32
CA ILE A 73 10.79 -18.33 -5.66
C ILE A 73 10.95 -18.45 -4.14
N VAL A 74 11.53 -17.44 -3.55
CA VAL A 74 11.68 -17.27 -2.09
C VAL A 74 10.46 -16.57 -1.52
N VAL A 75 10.01 -15.50 -2.18
CA VAL A 75 8.84 -14.73 -1.77
C VAL A 75 7.91 -14.55 -2.96
N ARG A 76 6.68 -15.02 -2.83
CA ARG A 76 5.64 -14.89 -3.88
C ARG A 76 4.95 -13.53 -3.88
N ARG A 77 4.99 -12.83 -2.75
CA ARG A 77 4.40 -11.49 -2.56
C ARG A 77 4.99 -10.84 -1.32
N THR A 78 5.83 -9.83 -1.54
CA THR A 78 6.26 -8.93 -0.45
C THR A 78 5.10 -8.05 0.02
N ALA A 79 5.29 -7.32 1.12
CA ALA A 79 4.31 -6.35 1.57
C ALA A 79 4.06 -5.29 0.48
N ALA A 80 2.80 -4.92 0.30
CA ALA A 80 2.41 -4.04 -0.78
C ALA A 80 2.60 -2.56 -0.41
N LEU A 81 2.98 -1.74 -1.39
CA LEU A 81 3.15 -0.29 -1.17
C LEU A 81 1.83 0.36 -0.72
N ASN A 82 0.70 -0.07 -1.28
CA ASN A 82 -0.62 0.41 -0.90
C ASN A 82 -1.09 -0.13 0.48
N GLU A 83 -0.53 -1.24 0.97
CA GLU A 83 -0.88 -1.81 2.27
C GLU A 83 -0.09 -1.15 3.42
N VAL A 84 1.22 -0.94 3.23
CA VAL A 84 2.14 -0.53 4.31
C VAL A 84 3.04 0.67 3.96
N GLY A 85 2.79 1.35 2.84
CA GLY A 85 3.57 2.52 2.41
C GLY A 85 5.03 2.17 2.17
N VAL A 86 5.93 3.12 2.46
CA VAL A 86 7.37 2.98 2.24
C VAL A 86 7.98 1.79 3.01
N GLN A 87 7.31 1.31 4.07
CA GLN A 87 7.74 0.15 4.83
C GLN A 87 7.76 -1.15 4.00
N ALA A 88 7.00 -1.19 2.90
CA ALA A 88 7.06 -2.28 1.92
C ALA A 88 8.50 -2.49 1.42
N PHE A 89 9.24 -1.41 1.19
CA PHE A 89 10.63 -1.46 0.73
C PHE A 89 11.57 -1.91 1.85
N VAL A 90 11.41 -1.40 3.07
CA VAL A 90 12.25 -1.80 4.22
C VAL A 90 12.14 -3.30 4.51
N SER A 91 10.92 -3.85 4.48
CA SER A 91 10.72 -5.29 4.67
C SER A 91 11.32 -6.13 3.54
N THR A 92 11.29 -5.61 2.31
CA THR A 92 11.92 -6.24 1.15
C THR A 92 13.45 -6.22 1.27
N ASP A 93 14.04 -5.10 1.70
CA ASP A 93 15.48 -4.97 1.93
C ASP A 93 15.98 -6.02 2.94
N ALA A 94 15.26 -6.21 4.06
CA ALA A 94 15.63 -7.20 5.07
C ALA A 94 15.66 -8.64 4.51
N ILE A 95 14.71 -8.99 3.65
CA ILE A 95 14.67 -10.32 3.00
C ILE A 95 15.85 -10.49 2.06
N ILE A 96 16.14 -9.46 1.24
CA ILE A 96 17.26 -9.49 0.29
C ILE A 96 18.59 -9.59 1.03
N THR A 97 18.81 -8.80 2.09
CA THR A 97 20.04 -8.86 2.88
C THR A 97 20.26 -10.24 3.49
N SER A 98 19.24 -10.86 4.06
CA SER A 98 19.33 -12.23 4.58
C SER A 98 19.74 -13.24 3.51
N LEU A 99 19.22 -13.11 2.28
CA LEU A 99 19.59 -14.00 1.17
C LEU A 99 21.04 -13.79 0.71
N LEU A 100 21.57 -12.58 0.84
CA LEU A 100 22.96 -12.27 0.49
C LEU A 100 23.93 -12.73 1.60
N GLU A 101 23.55 -12.60 2.87
CA GLU A 101 24.33 -13.07 4.02
C GLU A 101 24.41 -14.61 4.08
N ASP A 102 23.30 -15.30 3.78
CA ASP A 102 23.27 -16.77 3.67
C ASP A 102 24.19 -17.31 2.56
N ASP A 103 24.59 -16.46 1.61
CA ASP A 103 25.48 -16.82 0.51
C ASP A 103 26.96 -16.78 0.90
N ASP A 104 27.32 -15.92 1.85
CA ASP A 104 28.70 -15.76 2.35
C ASP A 104 29.11 -16.89 3.32
N ASP A 105 28.15 -17.58 3.95
CA ASP A 105 28.40 -18.61 4.98
C ASP A 105 28.43 -20.07 4.44
N GLN A 106 28.21 -20.33 3.14
CA GLN A 106 28.17 -21.70 2.59
C GLN A 106 29.53 -22.32 2.24
N ASN A 107 30.50 -22.28 3.16
CA ASN A 107 31.67 -23.15 3.13
C ASN A 107 31.55 -24.38 4.07
N SER A 108 30.35 -24.69 4.58
CA SER A 108 30.10 -25.96 5.27
C SER A 108 29.01 -26.75 4.57
N ALA A 109 29.42 -27.89 4.00
CA ALA A 109 28.54 -28.93 3.48
C ALA A 109 27.43 -29.27 4.49
N TYR A 110 26.17 -29.30 4.08
CA TYR A 110 25.21 -30.31 4.54
C TYR A 110 23.95 -30.35 3.68
N THR A 111 23.34 -31.52 3.74
CA THR A 111 22.50 -32.21 2.78
C THR A 111 21.04 -31.75 2.71
N ALA A 112 20.46 -32.03 1.54
CA ALA A 112 19.05 -32.01 1.20
C ALA A 112 18.09 -32.44 2.34
N ASP A 113 17.41 -31.47 2.95
CA ASP A 113 16.00 -31.51 3.40
C ASP A 113 15.56 -30.16 4.00
N ALA A 114 15.82 -29.05 3.29
CA ALA A 114 15.58 -27.69 3.81
C ALA A 114 14.25 -27.05 3.34
N SER A 115 13.40 -27.80 2.63
CA SER A 115 12.09 -27.35 2.14
C SER A 115 11.08 -27.02 3.25
N THR A 116 11.41 -27.31 4.51
CA THR A 116 10.54 -27.14 5.68
C THR A 116 11.11 -26.21 6.76
N ARG A 117 12.34 -25.69 6.63
CA ARG A 117 12.92 -24.80 7.65
C ARG A 117 12.64 -23.31 7.42
N ILE A 118 12.41 -22.89 6.19
CA ILE A 118 12.23 -21.47 5.90
C ILE A 118 10.73 -21.15 5.91
N TYR A 119 10.32 -20.26 6.82
CA TYR A 119 9.00 -19.59 6.87
C TYR A 119 7.87 -20.20 7.73
N ARG A 120 8.18 -20.78 8.90
CA ARG A 120 7.25 -20.63 10.04
C ARG A 120 7.27 -19.22 10.65
N ASP A 121 8.25 -18.40 10.27
CA ASP A 121 8.50 -17.09 10.87
C ASP A 121 8.07 -15.87 10.02
N ILE A 122 7.27 -16.00 8.95
CA ILE A 122 6.69 -14.79 8.32
C ILE A 122 5.67 -14.12 9.26
N ASP A 123 4.88 -14.92 9.99
CA ASP A 123 3.96 -14.38 11.00
C ASP A 123 4.72 -13.91 12.24
N PHE A 124 5.85 -14.55 12.57
CA PHE A 124 6.77 -14.10 13.62
C PHE A 124 7.44 -12.78 13.25
N LEU A 125 7.99 -12.62 12.03
CA LEU A 125 8.55 -11.36 11.51
C LEU A 125 7.48 -10.27 11.38
N ARG A 126 6.24 -10.61 11.00
CA ARG A 126 5.10 -9.67 11.04
C ARG A 126 4.75 -9.24 12.47
N SER A 127 4.85 -10.14 13.44
CA SER A 127 4.62 -9.85 14.86
C SER A 127 5.77 -9.07 15.52
N ASP A 128 7.01 -9.35 15.11
CA ASP A 128 8.23 -8.70 15.59
C ASP A 128 8.39 -7.31 14.97
N LEU A 129 7.97 -7.09 13.71
CA LEU A 129 7.85 -5.75 13.13
C LEU A 129 6.80 -4.90 13.88
N ARG A 130 5.66 -5.49 14.27
CA ARG A 130 4.66 -4.82 15.13
C ARG A 130 5.25 -4.45 16.50
N TYR A 131 6.19 -5.23 17.02
CA TYR A 131 6.87 -4.97 18.29
C TYR A 131 7.98 -3.91 18.16
N ARG A 132 8.78 -3.93 17.09
CA ARG A 132 9.87 -2.96 16.84
C ARG A 132 9.38 -1.58 16.40
N ILE A 133 8.14 -1.48 15.91
CA ILE A 133 7.42 -0.19 15.71
C ILE A 133 7.24 0.57 17.03
N SER A 134 7.21 -0.12 18.19
CA SER A 134 7.12 0.57 19.49
C SER A 134 8.44 1.21 19.95
N CYS A 135 9.58 0.82 19.38
CA CYS A 135 10.91 1.20 19.89
C CYS A 135 11.82 1.96 18.91
N SER A 136 11.47 2.15 17.63
CA SER A 136 12.38 2.77 16.64
C SER A 136 11.86 4.05 15.97
N LEU A 137 10.88 4.72 16.57
CA LEU A 137 10.34 6.02 16.13
C LEU A 137 11.31 7.21 16.26
N GLU A 138 12.60 6.98 16.53
CA GLU A 138 13.59 8.05 16.72
C GLU A 138 14.28 8.52 15.42
N THR A 139 14.10 7.87 14.26
CA THR A 139 14.93 8.19 13.06
C THR A 139 14.19 8.73 11.83
N ILE A 140 12.89 9.00 11.87
CA ILE A 140 12.21 9.73 10.78
C ILE A 140 11.93 11.18 11.22
N GLN A 141 13.00 11.89 11.58
CA GLN A 141 13.03 13.34 11.51
C GLN A 141 13.59 13.74 10.15
N GLN A 142 12.72 14.08 9.19
CA GLN A 142 12.96 15.15 8.19
C GLN A 142 11.77 15.35 7.24
N LYS A 143 10.70 15.97 7.75
CA LYS A 143 10.18 17.28 7.31
C LYS A 143 8.89 17.58 8.06
N GLN A 144 8.94 18.62 8.88
CA GLN A 144 7.77 19.26 9.48
C GLN A 144 6.87 19.85 8.38
N GLN A 145 5.61 19.45 8.38
CA GLN A 145 4.40 20.25 8.11
C GLN A 145 3.23 19.38 8.60
N SER A 146 2.72 19.53 9.83
CA SER A 146 1.81 20.56 10.33
C SER A 146 0.50 20.65 9.51
N ARG A 147 -0.55 20.02 10.06
CA ARG A 147 -1.95 19.95 9.57
C ARG A 147 -2.16 18.97 8.42
N LEU A 148 -3.34 18.35 8.40
CA LEU A 148 -3.86 17.65 7.23
C LEU A 148 -3.79 18.62 6.05
N GLY A 149 -3.34 18.18 4.88
CA GLY A 149 -3.54 18.97 3.66
C GLY A 149 -5.03 19.12 3.37
N SER A 150 -5.37 19.99 2.41
CA SER A 150 -6.78 20.12 1.99
C SER A 150 -7.21 18.81 1.33
N VAL A 151 -8.20 18.13 1.91
CA VAL A 151 -8.87 17.00 1.24
C VAL A 151 -9.53 17.54 -0.03
N PRO A 152 -9.29 16.94 -1.20
CA PRO A 152 -9.88 17.43 -2.45
C PRO A 152 -11.41 17.29 -2.42
N SER A 153 -12.10 18.25 -3.03
CA SER A 153 -13.53 18.14 -3.29
C SER A 153 -13.81 17.06 -4.33
N VAL A 154 -14.89 16.32 -4.14
CA VAL A 154 -15.39 15.29 -5.08
C VAL A 154 -16.58 15.77 -5.89
N GLY A 155 -16.95 17.05 -5.79
CA GLY A 155 -18.06 17.66 -6.52
C GLY A 155 -19.44 17.25 -6.01
N ASN A 156 -19.51 16.57 -4.86
CA ASN A 156 -20.76 16.26 -4.15
C ASN A 156 -20.74 16.98 -2.80
N ALA A 157 -21.70 17.88 -2.56
CA ALA A 157 -21.71 18.73 -1.39
C ALA A 157 -21.86 17.98 -0.06
N GLU A 158 -22.54 16.84 -0.06
CA GLU A 158 -22.69 16.00 1.15
C GLU A 158 -21.37 15.30 1.47
N MET A 159 -20.72 14.70 0.45
CA MET A 159 -19.40 14.09 0.60
C MET A 159 -18.33 15.10 1.03
N ASP A 160 -18.32 16.29 0.42
CA ASP A 160 -17.38 17.35 0.79
C ASP A 160 -17.59 17.80 2.26
N ALA A 161 -18.85 17.88 2.72
CA ALA A 161 -19.14 18.20 4.12
C ALA A 161 -18.66 17.10 5.08
N GLU A 162 -18.72 15.83 4.68
CA GLU A 162 -18.17 14.72 5.45
C GLU A 162 -16.63 14.74 5.49
N HIS A 163 -15.97 15.06 4.38
CA HIS A 163 -14.52 15.28 4.32
C HIS A 163 -14.08 16.40 5.26
N ASP A 164 -14.81 17.52 5.27
CA ASP A 164 -14.57 18.63 6.19
C ASP A 164 -14.77 18.21 7.65
N ALA A 165 -15.83 17.46 7.96
CA ALA A 165 -16.10 16.96 9.30
C ALA A 165 -14.99 16.02 9.80
N CYS A 166 -14.50 15.11 8.94
CA CYS A 166 -13.37 14.24 9.26
C CYS A 166 -12.08 15.04 9.45
N SER A 167 -11.82 16.02 8.59
CA SER A 167 -10.64 16.90 8.66
C SER A 167 -10.60 17.69 9.97
N LEU A 168 -11.75 18.21 10.41
CA LEU A 168 -11.89 18.89 11.71
C LEU A 168 -11.57 17.95 12.89
N LEU A 169 -11.98 16.68 12.82
CA LEU A 169 -11.68 15.68 13.84
C LEU A 169 -10.20 15.30 13.86
N PHE A 170 -9.53 15.20 12.71
CA PHE A 170 -8.08 15.02 12.66
C PHE A 170 -7.31 16.18 13.27
N ASP A 171 -7.71 17.42 12.94
CA ASP A 171 -7.13 18.62 13.53
C ASP A 171 -7.32 18.67 15.05
N ARG A 172 -8.50 18.26 15.52
CA ARG A 172 -8.80 18.15 16.94
C ARG A 172 -7.98 17.03 17.60
N LEU A 173 -7.82 15.89 16.94
CA LEU A 173 -7.01 14.78 17.43
C LEU A 173 -5.54 15.17 17.58
N ALA A 174 -4.99 15.90 16.61
CA ALA A 174 -3.61 16.40 16.66
C ALA A 174 -3.37 17.36 17.83
N ARG A 175 -4.40 18.14 18.23
CA ARG A 175 -4.33 19.07 19.37
C ARG A 175 -4.55 18.37 20.70
N GLU A 176 -5.67 17.67 20.85
CA GLU A 176 -6.14 17.10 22.11
C GLU A 176 -5.46 15.78 22.45
N ARG A 177 -5.14 14.96 21.44
CA ARG A 177 -4.40 13.68 21.59
C ARG A 177 -5.00 12.74 22.63
N THR A 178 -6.33 12.73 22.73
CA THR A 178 -7.05 11.87 23.68
C THR A 178 -7.68 10.65 22.97
N PRO A 179 -7.80 9.50 23.65
CA PRO A 179 -8.50 8.34 23.12
C PRO A 179 -9.97 8.64 22.80
N LYS A 180 -10.59 9.58 23.51
CA LYS A 180 -11.95 10.03 23.25
C LYS A 180 -12.09 10.63 21.85
N VAL A 181 -11.20 11.56 21.48
CA VAL A 181 -11.23 12.17 20.14
C VAL A 181 -10.92 11.15 19.06
N LEU A 182 -9.99 10.21 19.32
CA LEU A 182 -9.71 9.13 18.39
C LEU A 182 -10.91 8.19 18.19
N ALA A 183 -11.68 7.91 19.24
CA ALA A 183 -12.92 7.15 19.12
C ALA A 183 -14.00 7.89 18.31
N GLU A 184 -14.15 9.20 18.52
CA GLU A 184 -15.03 10.06 17.72
C GLU A 184 -14.62 10.04 16.23
N LEU A 185 -13.31 10.13 15.95
CA LEU A 185 -12.76 10.04 14.59
C LEU A 185 -13.02 8.66 13.96
N VAL A 186 -12.79 7.57 14.68
CA VAL A 186 -13.08 6.21 14.19
C VAL A 186 -14.55 6.07 13.80
N GLN A 187 -15.46 6.64 14.58
CA GLN A 187 -16.88 6.61 14.27
C GLN A 187 -17.21 7.44 13.03
N ALA A 188 -16.65 8.66 12.92
CA ALA A 188 -16.88 9.53 11.77
C ALA A 188 -16.37 8.89 10.47
N LEU A 189 -15.16 8.33 10.46
CA LEU A 189 -14.61 7.60 9.30
C LEU A 189 -15.47 6.40 8.91
N ALA A 190 -15.96 5.64 9.89
CA ALA A 190 -16.82 4.49 9.61
C ALA A 190 -18.15 4.89 8.96
N THR A 191 -18.79 5.95 9.47
CA THR A 191 -20.03 6.46 8.91
C THR A 191 -19.83 7.03 7.51
N HIS A 192 -18.77 7.80 7.30
CA HIS A 192 -18.40 8.37 6.01
C HIS A 192 -18.15 7.28 4.95
N PHE A 193 -17.27 6.32 5.23
CA PHE A 193 -16.96 5.24 4.28
C PHE A 193 -18.18 4.36 3.97
N GLU A 194 -19.06 4.12 4.94
CA GLU A 194 -20.30 3.39 4.69
C GLU A 194 -21.25 4.15 3.75
N HIS A 195 -21.40 5.46 3.95
CA HIS A 195 -22.24 6.30 3.08
C HIS A 195 -21.68 6.37 1.66
N GLU A 196 -20.37 6.61 1.54
CA GLU A 196 -19.66 6.65 0.27
C GLU A 196 -19.83 5.36 -0.53
N GLU A 197 -19.59 4.21 0.10
CA GLU A 197 -19.75 2.90 -0.55
C GLU A 197 -21.18 2.69 -1.06
N GLN A 198 -22.19 3.06 -0.27
CA GLN A 198 -23.59 2.98 -0.68
C GLN A 198 -23.87 3.89 -1.89
N LEU A 199 -23.32 5.10 -1.88
CA LEU A 199 -23.48 6.06 -2.96
C LEU A 199 -22.82 5.57 -4.26
N LEU A 200 -21.61 5.00 -4.16
CA LEU A 200 -20.88 4.41 -5.29
C LEU A 200 -21.61 3.20 -5.88
N ILE A 201 -22.16 2.33 -5.04
CA ILE A 201 -22.97 1.20 -5.47
C ILE A 201 -24.22 1.70 -6.22
N ALA A 202 -24.92 2.69 -5.66
CA ALA A 202 -26.12 3.27 -6.27
C ALA A 202 -25.83 3.97 -7.61
N ALA A 203 -24.68 4.64 -7.72
CA ALA A 203 -24.20 5.26 -8.95
C ALA A 203 -23.71 4.26 -10.01
N GLY A 204 -23.61 2.97 -9.65
CA GLY A 204 -23.13 1.91 -10.53
C GLY A 204 -21.61 1.91 -10.73
N PHE A 205 -20.86 2.52 -9.81
CA PHE A 205 -19.41 2.57 -9.87
C PHE A 205 -18.82 1.16 -9.81
N GLY A 206 -17.97 0.82 -10.78
CA GLY A 206 -17.33 -0.49 -10.87
C GLY A 206 -18.20 -1.65 -11.37
N GLN A 207 -19.45 -1.43 -11.78
CA GLN A 207 -20.37 -2.50 -12.25
C GLN A 207 -19.95 -3.19 -13.56
N ASN A 208 -19.00 -2.62 -14.32
CA ASN A 208 -18.51 -3.18 -15.60
C ASN A 208 -17.02 -3.58 -15.55
N ALA A 209 -16.43 -3.66 -14.36
CA ALA A 209 -15.02 -3.99 -14.23
C ALA A 209 -14.79 -5.51 -14.39
N PRO A 210 -13.73 -5.94 -15.09
CA PRO A 210 -13.34 -7.35 -15.16
C PRO A 210 -13.16 -7.97 -13.76
N GLU A 211 -13.44 -9.27 -13.62
CA GLU A 211 -13.18 -9.99 -12.36
C GLU A 211 -11.73 -9.78 -11.91
N GLY A 212 -11.54 -9.26 -10.68
CA GLY A 212 -10.24 -8.96 -10.10
C GLY A 212 -9.75 -7.51 -10.26
N PHE A 213 -10.40 -6.68 -11.09
CA PHE A 213 -10.01 -5.28 -11.34
C PHE A 213 -11.10 -4.26 -10.97
N SER A 214 -12.03 -4.62 -10.08
CA SER A 214 -13.10 -3.71 -9.68
C SER A 214 -12.57 -2.52 -8.87
N PRO A 215 -12.73 -1.27 -9.37
CA PRO A 215 -12.35 -0.07 -8.64
C PRO A 215 -13.04 0.03 -7.28
N LEU A 216 -14.32 -0.36 -7.21
CA LEU A 216 -15.10 -0.41 -5.97
C LEU A 216 -14.48 -1.39 -4.96
N ILE A 217 -14.07 -2.59 -5.39
CA ILE A 217 -13.43 -3.56 -4.49
C ILE A 217 -12.11 -3.03 -3.94
N SER A 218 -11.29 -2.35 -4.75
CA SER A 218 -10.06 -1.72 -4.26
C SER A 218 -10.35 -0.56 -3.31
N HIS A 219 -11.39 0.23 -3.57
CA HIS A 219 -11.83 1.36 -2.76
C HIS A 219 -12.25 0.91 -1.35
N THR A 220 -13.19 -0.03 -1.25
CA THR A 220 -13.66 -0.62 0.02
C THR A 220 -12.53 -1.29 0.82
N LYS A 221 -11.54 -1.88 0.14
CA LYS A 221 -10.37 -2.45 0.81
C LYS A 221 -9.51 -1.37 1.46
N ASP A 222 -9.38 -0.20 0.84
CA ASP A 222 -8.63 0.90 1.41
C ASP A 222 -9.35 1.51 2.62
N HIS A 223 -10.69 1.66 2.56
CA HIS A 223 -11.51 2.01 3.73
C HIS A 223 -11.27 1.08 4.91
N THR A 224 -11.32 -0.23 4.65
CA THR A 224 -11.08 -1.27 5.66
C THR A 224 -9.69 -1.12 6.29
N ARG A 225 -8.66 -0.83 5.47
CA ARG A 225 -7.29 -0.61 5.93
C ARG A 225 -7.21 0.59 6.87
N ILE A 226 -7.79 1.72 6.50
CA ILE A 226 -7.75 2.97 7.28
C ILE A 226 -8.51 2.82 8.60
N ILE A 227 -9.74 2.29 8.57
CA ILE A 227 -10.51 2.02 9.80
C ILE A 227 -9.78 1.05 10.72
N THR A 228 -9.17 0.00 10.17
CA THR A 228 -8.43 -0.99 10.97
C THR A 228 -7.22 -0.34 11.64
N ALA A 229 -6.49 0.53 10.94
CA ALA A 229 -5.39 1.31 11.53
C ALA A 229 -5.88 2.21 12.66
N ALA A 230 -6.99 2.94 12.47
CA ALA A 230 -7.55 3.83 13.48
C ALA A 230 -8.06 3.07 14.73
N ARG A 231 -8.75 1.94 14.53
CA ARG A 231 -9.21 1.06 15.63
C ARG A 231 -8.05 0.44 16.41
N THR A 232 -6.98 0.04 15.71
CA THR A 232 -5.77 -0.49 16.34
C THR A 232 -5.08 0.58 17.18
N ALA A 233 -4.94 1.79 16.62
CA ALA A 233 -4.43 2.94 17.35
C ALA A 233 -5.27 3.23 18.61
N LEU A 234 -6.60 3.19 18.50
CA LEU A 234 -7.49 3.40 19.65
C LEU A 234 -7.21 2.36 20.74
N ALA A 235 -7.19 1.07 20.39
CA ALA A 235 -6.94 -0.01 21.35
C ALA A 235 -5.60 0.15 22.10
N LEU A 236 -4.55 0.60 21.41
CA LEU A 236 -3.22 0.80 21.98
C LEU A 236 -3.10 2.06 22.85
N THR A 237 -3.90 3.10 22.55
CA THR A 237 -3.76 4.43 23.16
C THR A 237 -4.67 4.65 24.36
N LEU A 238 -5.60 3.74 24.65
CA LEU A 238 -6.50 3.80 25.82
C LEU A 238 -5.78 4.04 27.16
N LYS A 239 -4.51 3.65 27.29
CA LYS A 239 -3.73 3.77 28.54
C LYS A 239 -2.76 4.95 28.57
N ASN A 240 -2.27 5.41 27.42
CA ASN A 240 -1.12 6.31 27.32
C ASN A 240 -1.39 7.62 26.55
N GLY A 241 -2.64 7.86 26.14
CA GLY A 241 -2.97 8.95 25.22
C GLY A 241 -2.55 8.63 23.79
N VAL A 242 -2.86 9.53 22.86
CA VAL A 242 -2.60 9.33 21.42
C VAL A 242 -1.27 10.02 21.04
N PRO A 243 -0.26 9.27 20.58
CA PRO A 243 0.96 9.86 20.06
C PRO A 243 0.70 10.81 18.88
N LEU A 244 1.48 11.89 18.76
CA LEU A 244 1.28 12.90 17.72
C LEU A 244 1.51 12.32 16.32
N ASP A 245 2.55 11.51 16.17
CA ASP A 245 2.87 10.75 14.96
C ASP A 245 1.73 9.80 14.58
N CYS A 246 1.06 9.16 15.55
CA CYS A 246 -0.13 8.36 15.28
C CYS A 246 -1.25 9.21 14.66
N ALA A 247 -1.54 10.39 15.21
CA ALA A 247 -2.56 11.29 14.68
C ALA A 247 -2.20 11.78 13.26
N GLN A 248 -0.94 12.14 13.04
CA GLN A 248 -0.42 12.59 11.74
C GLN A 248 -0.45 11.48 10.69
N ASN A 249 -0.12 10.25 11.07
CA ASN A 249 -0.15 9.11 10.17
C ASN A 249 -1.58 8.80 9.73
N LEU A 250 -2.56 8.80 10.64
CA LEU A 250 -3.96 8.57 10.27
C LEU A 250 -4.49 9.69 9.35
N ALA A 251 -4.13 10.94 9.64
CA ALA A 251 -4.45 12.09 8.80
C ALA A 251 -3.90 11.93 7.37
N HIS A 252 -2.64 11.53 7.26
CA HIS A 252 -1.99 11.28 5.98
C HIS A 252 -2.65 10.13 5.21
N LEU A 253 -3.05 9.06 5.90
CA LEU A 253 -3.75 7.94 5.26
C LEU A 253 -5.09 8.38 4.64
N PHE A 254 -5.84 9.23 5.35
CA PHE A 254 -7.12 9.76 4.85
C PHE A 254 -6.92 10.72 3.67
N GLU A 255 -5.93 11.62 3.75
CA GLU A 255 -5.59 12.51 2.64
C GLU A 255 -5.17 11.73 1.39
N GLN A 256 -4.30 10.72 1.54
CA GLN A 256 -3.88 9.89 0.42
C GLN A 256 -5.04 9.10 -0.18
N HIS A 257 -5.97 8.63 0.64
CA HIS A 257 -7.18 7.98 0.18
C HIS A 257 -7.98 8.90 -0.74
N ALA A 258 -8.28 10.11 -0.26
CA ALA A 258 -9.07 11.06 -1.04
C ALA A 258 -8.42 11.45 -2.37
N ILE A 259 -7.09 11.60 -2.38
CA ILE A 259 -6.34 11.88 -3.61
C ILE A 259 -6.37 10.69 -4.58
N GLN A 260 -6.13 9.47 -4.08
CA GLN A 260 -5.89 8.29 -4.92
C GLN A 260 -7.16 7.52 -5.29
N PHE A 261 -8.26 7.74 -4.59
CA PHE A 261 -9.50 7.00 -4.77
C PHE A 261 -10.66 7.98 -5.01
N ASP A 262 -10.89 8.93 -4.12
CA ASP A 262 -12.14 9.70 -4.13
C ASP A 262 -12.28 10.63 -5.34
N THR A 263 -11.16 11.20 -5.77
CA THR A 263 -11.15 12.02 -7.00
C THR A 263 -11.61 11.26 -8.24
N HIS A 264 -11.50 9.92 -8.27
CA HIS A 264 -11.82 9.10 -9.45
C HIS A 264 -13.31 8.83 -9.67
N TYR A 265 -14.16 9.03 -8.66
CA TYR A 265 -15.60 8.84 -8.82
C TYR A 265 -16.38 10.15 -8.94
N SER A 266 -15.72 11.30 -8.79
CA SER A 266 -16.37 12.62 -8.85
C SER A 266 -17.29 12.78 -10.07
N ASP A 267 -16.79 12.44 -11.26
CA ASP A 267 -17.57 12.45 -12.52
C ASP A 267 -18.77 11.49 -12.50
N TYR A 268 -18.64 10.33 -11.82
CA TYR A 268 -19.73 9.35 -11.69
C TYR A 268 -20.86 9.87 -10.81
N LEU A 269 -20.52 10.53 -9.70
CA LEU A 269 -21.52 11.11 -8.80
C LEU A 269 -22.23 12.30 -9.43
N ILE A 270 -21.51 13.15 -10.16
CA ILE A 270 -22.11 14.26 -10.92
C ILE A 270 -23.09 13.71 -11.98
N ALA A 271 -22.67 12.68 -12.73
CA ALA A 271 -23.52 12.05 -13.73
C ALA A 271 -24.75 11.35 -13.12
N TYR A 272 -24.63 10.78 -11.92
CA TYR A 272 -25.75 10.16 -11.20
C TYR A 272 -26.74 11.20 -10.68
N ALA A 273 -26.26 12.29 -10.07
CA ALA A 273 -27.10 13.39 -9.59
C ALA A 273 -27.91 14.04 -10.73
N GLY A 274 -27.31 14.19 -11.91
CA GLY A 274 -27.99 14.70 -13.10
C GLY A 274 -29.06 13.77 -13.70
N ARG A 275 -29.14 12.50 -13.27
CA ARG A 275 -30.22 11.55 -13.67
C ARG A 275 -31.38 11.54 -12.67
N GLN A 276 -31.17 12.09 -11.48
CA GLN A 276 -32.15 12.16 -10.39
C GLN A 276 -32.95 13.47 -10.38
N SER A 277 -32.48 14.50 -11.11
CA SER A 277 -33.13 15.81 -11.28
C SER A 277 -34.08 15.87 -12.48
#